data_AF-A0A2V8ZCJ4-F1
#
_entry.id   AF-A0A2V8ZCJ4-F1
#
_cell.length_a   1.000
_cell.length_b   1.000
_cell.length_c   1.000
_cell.angle_alpha   90.00
_cell.angle_beta   90.00
_cell.angle_gamma   90.00
#
_symmetry.space_group_name_H-M   'P 1'
#
loop_
_entity.id
_entity.type
_entity.pdbx_description
1 polymer ?
#
loop_
_entity_poly.entity_id
_entity_poly.type
_entity_poly.pdbx_seq_one_letter_code
_entity_poly.pdbx_strand_id
1 'polypeptide(L)' 'MHHASVVGYPRIVLEPPLSASIGVALSPEDGETMEALLRAADGELYRMKWDGQKVSIPSVCGMPSEARRA' A
#
# COMPACT_ATOMS: atom_id res chain seq x y z
N MET A 1 46.99 8.14 6.67
CA MET A 1 45.65 8.45 6.13
C MET A 1 44.87 7.15 6.04
N HIS A 2 44.01 6.86 7.03
CA HIS A 2 43.14 5.68 7.01
C HIS A 2 41.77 6.12 6.50
N HIS A 3 41.48 5.85 5.23
CA HIS A 3 40.15 6.04 4.66
C HIS A 3 39.29 4.85 5.11
N ALA A 4 38.69 4.95 6.29
CA ALA A 4 37.66 4.02 6.72
C ALA A 4 36.43 4.24 5.83
N SER A 5 36.24 3.35 4.86
CA SER A 5 35.00 3.32 4.07
C SER A 5 33.88 2.86 4.98
N VAL A 6 32.94 3.75 5.30
CA VAL A 6 31.68 3.39 5.94
C VAL A 6 30.91 2.54 4.93
N VAL A 7 31.01 1.22 5.05
CA VAL A 7 30.11 0.30 4.37
C VAL A 7 28.74 0.50 5.02
N GLY A 8 27.92 1.35 4.42
CA GLY A 8 26.53 1.51 4.78
C GLY A 8 25.81 0.19 4.49
N TYR A 9 25.44 -0.54 5.53
CA TYR A 9 24.53 -1.68 5.40
C TYR A 9 23.25 -1.21 4.70
N PRO A 10 22.71 -1.96 3.73
CA PRO A 10 21.40 -1.63 3.19
C PRO A 10 20.43 -1.63 4.36
N ARG A 11 19.82 -0.48 4.64
CA ARG A 11 18.65 -0.42 5.52
C ARG A 11 17.60 -1.23 4.80
N ILE A 12 17.47 -2.52 5.13
CA ILE A 12 16.33 -3.32 4.72
C ILE A 12 15.16 -2.65 5.44
N VAL A 13 14.47 -1.77 4.71
CA VAL A 13 13.26 -1.12 5.18
C VAL A 13 12.22 -2.22 5.29
N LEU A 14 12.16 -2.86 6.47
CA LEU A 14 11.14 -3.81 6.89
C LEU A 14 9.80 -3.09 7.17
N GLU A 15 9.48 -2.07 6.37
CA GLU A 15 8.15 -1.48 6.45
C GLU A 15 7.20 -2.48 5.78
N PRO A 16 6.17 -2.98 6.48
CA PRO A 16 5.18 -3.82 5.84
C PRO A 16 4.59 -3.08 4.63
N PRO A 17 4.27 -3.77 3.53
CA PRO A 17 3.69 -3.11 2.35
C PRO A 17 2.38 -2.44 2.77
N LEU A 18 2.35 -1.11 2.69
CA LEU A 18 1.17 -0.30 3.00
C LEU A 18 0.43 0.02 1.69
N SER A 19 -0.88 -0.17 1.71
CA SER A 19 -1.78 0.22 0.62
C SER A 19 -2.94 1.04 1.17
N ALA A 20 -3.39 2.03 0.41
CA ALA A 20 -4.55 2.84 0.74
C ALA A 20 -5.52 2.91 -0.45
N SER A 21 -6.78 3.20 -0.14
CA SER A 21 -7.85 3.48 -1.11
C SER A 21 -8.40 4.86 -0.81
N ILE A 22 -8.69 5.64 -1.85
CA ILE A 22 -9.19 7.01 -1.74
C ILE A 22 -10.41 7.11 -2.65
N GLY A 23 -11.52 7.60 -2.12
CA GLY A 23 -12.69 8.00 -2.91
C GLY A 23 -12.69 9.51 -3.12
N VAL A 24 -13.10 9.94 -4.30
CA VAL A 24 -13.08 11.30 -4.80
C VAL A 24 -14.49 11.66 -5.27
N ALA A 25 -14.87 12.92 -5.09
CA ALA A 25 -16.11 13.47 -5.63
C ALA A 25 -15.83 14.87 -6.22
N LEU A 26 -16.54 15.21 -7.28
CA LEU A 26 -16.44 16.47 -8.00
C LEU A 26 -17.74 17.26 -7.91
N SER A 27 -17.63 18.57 -7.74
CA SER A 27 -18.79 19.45 -7.72
C SER A 27 -18.88 20.23 -9.04
N PRO A 28 -20.08 20.32 -9.65
CA PRO A 28 -21.38 19.86 -9.15
C PRO A 28 -21.75 18.41 -9.52
N GLU A 29 -20.88 17.66 -10.21
CA GLU A 29 -21.20 16.37 -10.86
C GLU A 29 -21.72 15.30 -9.88
N ASP A 30 -21.12 15.23 -8.70
CA ASP A 30 -21.47 14.30 -7.62
C ASP A 30 -22.33 14.96 -6.53
N GLY A 31 -22.71 16.23 -6.74
CA GLY A 31 -23.56 17.02 -5.88
C GLY A 31 -23.09 18.45 -5.66
N GLU A 32 -24.05 19.30 -5.31
CA GLU A 32 -23.82 20.72 -5.05
C GLU A 32 -23.62 21.02 -3.55
N THR A 33 -23.99 20.09 -2.67
CA THR A 33 -23.82 20.25 -1.22
C THR A 33 -22.65 19.42 -0.71
N MET A 34 -22.07 19.85 0.41
CA MET A 34 -20.97 19.13 1.05
C MET A 34 -21.37 17.69 1.43
N GLU A 35 -22.60 17.50 1.90
CA GLU A 35 -23.12 16.18 2.28
C GLU A 35 -23.24 15.25 1.08
N ALA A 36 -23.61 15.77 -0.09
CA ALA A 36 -23.70 15.00 -1.33
C ALA A 36 -22.30 14.56 -1.79
N LEU A 37 -21.33 15.49 -1.79
CA LEU A 37 -19.95 15.20 -2.15
C LEU A 37 -19.30 14.19 -1.20
N LEU A 38 -19.48 14.35 0.12
CA LEU A 38 -18.94 13.41 1.11
C LEU A 38 -19.56 12.02 0.96
N ARG A 39 -20.87 11.94 0.69
CA ARG A 39 -21.54 10.67 0.44
C ARG A 39 -21.03 9.99 -0.82
N ALA A 40 -20.78 10.74 -1.89
CA ALA A 40 -20.23 10.21 -3.13
C ALA A 40 -18.79 9.69 -2.96
N ALA A 41 -17.92 10.48 -2.33
CA ALA A 41 -16.54 10.09 -2.05
C ALA A 41 -16.46 8.85 -1.13
N ASP A 42 -17.28 8.79 -0.08
CA ASP A 42 -17.35 7.62 0.80
C ASP A 42 -17.85 6.37 0.05
N GLY A 43 -18.86 6.54 -0.81
CA GLY A 43 -19.36 5.48 -1.68
C GLY A 43 -18.29 4.91 -2.62
N GLU A 44 -17.49 5.76 -3.26
CA GLU A 44 -16.39 5.32 -4.12
C GLU A 44 -15.29 4.60 -3.32
N LEU A 45 -14.88 5.17 -2.18
CA LEU A 45 -13.89 4.55 -1.30
C LEU A 45 -14.35 3.16 -0.85
N TYR A 46 -15.63 3.02 -0.49
CA TYR A 46 -16.17 1.75 -0.03
C TYR A 46 -16.19 0.71 -1.15
N ARG A 47 -16.53 1.09 -2.38
CA ARG A 47 -16.45 0.21 -3.56
C ARG A 47 -15.03 -0.28 -3.80
N MET A 48 -14.04 0.61 -3.72
CA MET A 48 -12.63 0.24 -3.88
C MET A 48 -12.14 -0.72 -2.79
N LYS A 49 -12.59 -0.56 -1.54
CA LYS A 49 -12.26 -1.50 -0.46
C LYS A 49 -12.93 -2.86 -0.66
N TRP A 50 -14.14 -2.88 -1.21
CA TRP A 50 -14.85 -4.11 -1.54
C TRP A 50 -14.15 -4.87 -2.67
N ASP A 51 -13.77 -4.18 -3.74
CA ASP A 51 -13.09 -4.78 -4.90
C ASP A 51 -11.61 -5.12 -4.59
N GLY A 52 -10.99 -4.38 -3.66
CA GLY A 52 -9.61 -4.53 -3.22
C GLY A 52 -9.30 -5.84 -2.48
N GLN A 53 -10.31 -6.63 -2.10
CA GLN A 53 -10.11 -7.97 -1.55
C GLN A 53 -9.55 -8.97 -2.58
N LYS A 54 -9.46 -8.59 -3.86
CA LYS A 54 -8.80 -9.35 -4.94
C LYS A 54 -7.36 -8.95 -5.21
N VAL A 55 -6.82 -7.90 -4.58
CA VAL A 55 -5.40 -7.56 -4.79
C VAL A 55 -4.57 -8.55 -3.99
N SER A 56 -4.14 -9.59 -4.69
CA SER A 56 -3.14 -10.55 -4.27
C SER A 56 -2.06 -9.84 -3.47
N ILE A 57 -1.98 -10.16 -2.18
CA ILE A 57 -0.70 -10.15 -1.48
C ILE A 57 0.36 -10.70 -2.44
N PRO A 58 1.50 -10.03 -2.66
CA PRO A 58 2.62 -10.74 -3.22
C PRO A 58 2.89 -11.87 -2.22
N SER A 59 2.51 -13.10 -2.58
CA SER A 59 2.97 -14.29 -1.89
C SER A 59 4.48 -14.14 -1.86
N VAL A 60 5.02 -13.82 -0.68
CA VAL A 60 6.46 -13.80 -0.44
C VAL A 60 6.93 -15.20 -0.84
N CYS A 61 7.47 -15.29 -2.05
CA CYS A 61 7.92 -16.52 -2.63
C CYS A 61 9.21 -16.88 -1.89
N GLY A 62 9.10 -17.86 -0.99
CA GLY A 62 10.14 -18.76 -0.51
C GLY A 62 11.49 -18.16 -0.12
N MET A 63 11.81 -18.20 1.17
CA MET A 63 13.21 -18.33 1.58
C MET A 63 13.77 -19.63 0.98
N PRO A 64 14.98 -19.66 0.38
CA PRO A 64 15.58 -20.90 -0.10
C PRO A 64 15.82 -21.85 1.07
N SER A 65 15.35 -23.08 0.93
CA SER A 65 15.32 -24.13 1.95
C SER A 65 16.67 -24.81 2.22
N GLU A 66 17.81 -24.13 2.07
CA GLU A 66 19.14 -24.74 2.27
C GLU A 66 19.79 -24.35 3.60
N ALA A 67 19.11 -24.63 4.71
CA ALA A 67 19.71 -24.57 6.05
C ALA A 67 19.36 -25.80 6.91
N ARG A 68 19.07 -26.95 6.29
CA ARG A 68 18.76 -28.18 7.04
C ARG A 68 19.19 -29.46 6.31
N ARG A 69 20.51 -29.61 6.13
CA ARG A 69 21.33 -30.82 5.92
C ARG A 69 22.64 -30.33 5.33
N ALA A 70 23.83 -30.73 5.72
CA ALA A 70 24.36 -31.56 6.79
C ALA A 70 25.87 -31.23 6.81
#